data_AF-A0A521E935-F1
#
_entry.id   AF-A0A521E935-F1
#
_cell.length_a   1.000
_cell.length_b   1.000
_cell.length_c   1.000
_cell.angle_alpha   90.00
_cell.angle_beta   90.00
_cell.angle_gamma   90.00
#
_symmetry.space_group_name_H-M   'P 1'
#
loop_
_entity.id
_entity.type
_entity.pdbx_description
1 polymer ?
#
loop_
_entity_poly.entity_id
_entity_poly.type
_entity_poly.pdbx_seq_one_letter_code
_entity_poly.pdbx_strand_id
1 'polypeptide(L)'
;MKNRLYPCLTILFSTWLVISGCGTGETNGDKKTAEKKEEKIPEAAHDPKEIMKQKPGRFSGENYDQKKVEKALDQFPDNLSTQEAYDRLVYLLGENYRPKYEEVMNFDTAIRVNEKTPDQKVDVPSIERMNVEIVLDASGSMAGKVDGGVKMDLAKQAIKKFVSELPEEANVSLRVYGHKGSNEKKEKKVSCQSNELVYPLKSYNSNEFTESLDQFEPTGWTPLASAIQAANDDLKEWEGKDTRNIVYVVSDGVETCGGDPVKEAKKLGASGIEPMVKIIGFDVDNAGQKQLKQVAKASNGSYQTIQSGDDLKEYLEAEKEKLKEKWEGWSTHSYLTAQKKWGGKFRKLESLLYKKPDGKERGLAYIVNQEVDRLKKAAKYLKKKEKLKEKVDESYETHPLLEKIINRERSIDKFILNLRVSMMDKLREEREKEQKRIREKEKEMTDQ
;
A
#
# COMPACT_ATOMS: atom_id res chain seq x y z
N MET A 1 13.13 -24.37 53.18
CA MET A 1 13.82 -23.68 54.31
C MET A 1 13.80 -22.17 54.05
N LYS A 2 13.27 -21.41 55.02
CA LYS A 2 13.46 -19.97 55.38
C LYS A 2 13.42 -18.92 54.23
N ASN A 3 12.48 -17.97 54.08
CA ASN A 3 11.70 -17.07 54.97
C ASN A 3 12.33 -15.67 55.17
N ARG A 4 11.45 -14.62 55.14
CA ARG A 4 11.56 -13.20 55.60
C ARG A 4 11.98 -12.10 54.59
N LEU A 5 11.44 -10.87 54.58
CA LEU A 5 10.25 -10.18 55.15
C LEU A 5 10.14 -8.75 54.50
N TYR A 6 8.95 -8.15 54.50
CA TYR A 6 8.58 -6.77 54.06
C TYR A 6 8.91 -5.66 55.11
N PRO A 7 8.85 -4.34 54.77
CA PRO A 7 7.62 -3.50 54.91
C PRO A 7 7.42 -2.47 53.76
N CYS A 8 6.23 -2.24 53.18
CA CYS A 8 5.05 -1.45 53.61
C CYS A 8 5.32 0.05 53.88
N LEU A 9 4.88 0.95 52.98
CA LEU A 9 4.77 2.39 53.20
C LEU A 9 3.45 2.93 52.63
N THR A 10 2.60 3.42 53.52
CA THR A 10 1.31 4.09 53.30
C THR A 10 1.51 5.61 53.18
N ILE A 11 0.82 6.30 52.25
CA ILE A 11 0.74 7.77 52.24
C ILE A 11 -0.73 8.23 52.34
N LEU A 12 -0.92 9.11 53.32
CA LEU A 12 -2.12 9.69 53.91
C LEU A 12 -3.03 10.53 52.98
N PHE A 13 -4.34 10.39 53.23
CA PHE A 13 -5.39 11.36 52.94
C PHE A 13 -5.25 12.60 53.85
N SER A 14 -5.30 13.81 53.29
CA SER A 14 -5.38 15.06 54.04
C SER A 14 -6.83 15.58 54.07
N THR A 15 -7.47 15.40 55.21
CA THR A 15 -8.71 16.08 55.62
C THR A 15 -8.39 17.48 56.17
N TRP A 16 -9.10 18.51 55.69
CA TRP A 16 -9.15 19.81 56.33
C TRP A 16 -10.44 19.94 57.16
N LEU A 17 -10.24 20.17 58.46
CA LEU A 17 -11.16 20.62 59.53
C LEU A 17 -10.61 22.04 59.88
N VAL A 18 -11.33 23.10 60.25
CA VAL A 18 -12.37 23.39 61.27
C VAL A 18 -12.93 24.78 60.86
N ILE A 19 -14.12 25.30 61.24
CA ILE A 19 -14.53 25.81 62.55
C ILE A 19 -16.06 26.01 62.58
N SER A 20 -16.68 25.45 63.61
CA SER A 20 -18.03 25.75 64.08
C SER A 20 -18.05 27.07 64.86
N GLY A 21 -18.95 27.97 64.51
CA GLY A 21 -19.37 29.09 65.36
C GLY A 21 -20.87 28.95 65.68
N CYS A 22 -21.21 28.75 66.95
CA CYS A 22 -22.57 28.90 67.46
C CYS A 22 -22.86 30.39 67.69
N GLY A 23 -23.95 30.89 67.11
CA GLY A 23 -24.58 32.16 67.47
C GLY A 23 -26.09 31.95 67.44
N THR A 24 -26.71 32.04 68.62
CA THR A 24 -28.15 31.86 68.87
C THR A 24 -28.98 33.00 68.29
N GLY A 25 -30.12 32.64 67.68
CA GLY A 25 -31.17 33.60 67.31
C GLY A 25 -32.28 32.94 66.50
N GLU A 26 -33.28 32.37 67.17
CA GLU A 26 -34.60 32.13 66.56
C GLU A 26 -35.33 33.46 66.39
N THR A 27 -35.81 33.77 65.18
CA THR A 27 -37.24 33.82 64.83
C THR A 27 -37.46 34.39 63.42
N ASN A 28 -38.50 33.86 62.77
CA ASN A 28 -39.27 34.40 61.65
C ASN A 28 -38.67 34.33 60.23
N GLY A 29 -39.02 33.21 59.59
CA GLY A 29 -39.76 33.15 58.33
C GLY A 29 -39.43 34.17 57.23
N ASP A 30 -38.76 33.68 56.18
CA ASP A 30 -39.07 34.12 54.82
C ASP A 30 -38.82 32.99 53.81
N LYS A 31 -39.91 32.55 53.17
CA LYS A 31 -39.86 31.66 52.00
C LYS A 31 -39.21 32.44 50.86
N LYS A 32 -37.91 32.24 50.63
CA LYS A 32 -37.30 32.59 49.34
C LYS A 32 -37.75 31.58 48.30
N THR A 33 -38.81 31.95 47.58
CA THR A 33 -39.22 31.38 46.30
C THR A 33 -38.00 31.33 45.38
N ALA A 34 -37.54 30.14 45.02
CA ALA A 34 -36.54 29.99 43.98
C ALA A 34 -37.15 30.45 42.66
N GLU A 35 -36.79 31.66 42.21
CA GLU A 35 -37.08 32.14 40.87
C GLU A 35 -36.51 31.13 39.86
N LYS A 36 -37.39 30.47 39.10
CA LYS A 36 -37.01 29.70 37.91
C LYS A 36 -36.33 30.69 36.96
N LYS A 37 -35.00 30.62 36.83
CA LYS A 37 -34.29 31.24 35.70
C LYS A 37 -34.97 30.79 34.41
N GLU A 38 -35.52 31.74 33.64
CA GLU A 38 -36.02 31.46 32.30
C GLU A 38 -34.87 30.89 31.46
N GLU A 39 -35.02 29.63 31.07
CA GLU A 39 -34.05 28.95 30.22
C GLU A 39 -34.11 29.57 28.82
N LYS A 40 -33.05 30.30 28.45
CA LYS A 40 -32.94 30.96 27.14
C LYS A 40 -32.87 29.90 26.04
N ILE A 41 -33.95 29.78 25.27
CA ILE A 41 -34.04 28.86 24.14
C ILE A 41 -33.17 29.39 22.99
N PRO A 42 -32.16 28.64 22.51
CA PRO A 42 -31.36 29.05 21.37
C PRO A 42 -32.16 28.90 20.07
N GLU A 43 -31.82 29.73 19.07
CA GLU A 43 -32.32 29.54 17.71
C GLU A 43 -31.83 28.21 17.14
N ALA A 44 -32.71 27.49 16.45
CA ALA A 44 -32.37 26.24 15.78
C ALA A 44 -31.43 26.51 14.59
N ALA A 45 -30.36 25.71 14.48
CA ALA A 45 -29.46 25.79 13.34
C ALA A 45 -30.20 25.46 12.03
N HIS A 46 -29.95 26.28 11.00
CA HIS A 46 -30.51 26.11 9.64
C HIS A 46 -29.47 25.61 8.63
N ASP A 47 -28.19 25.94 8.84
CA ASP A 47 -27.09 25.40 8.02
C ASP A 47 -26.83 23.93 8.38
N PRO A 48 -26.80 23.01 7.39
CA PRO A 48 -26.58 21.59 7.65
C PRO A 48 -25.29 21.26 8.40
N LYS A 49 -24.18 21.98 8.18
CA LYS A 49 -22.92 21.70 8.90
C LYS A 49 -23.02 22.11 10.37
N GLU A 50 -23.72 23.20 10.65
CA GLU A 50 -23.99 23.61 12.02
C GLU A 50 -24.98 22.68 12.71
N ILE A 51 -25.99 22.17 11.98
CA ILE A 51 -26.89 21.11 12.48
C ILE A 51 -26.08 19.85 12.87
N MET A 52 -25.09 19.44 12.06
CA MET A 52 -24.25 18.28 12.38
C MET A 52 -23.45 18.44 13.69
N LYS A 53 -23.21 19.68 14.12
CA LYS A 53 -22.42 20.02 15.31
C LYS A 53 -23.28 20.51 16.48
N GLN A 54 -24.58 20.66 16.28
CA GLN A 54 -25.48 21.19 17.28
C GLN A 54 -25.47 20.31 18.54
N LYS A 55 -25.69 20.91 19.71
CA LYS A 55 -25.86 20.13 20.94
C LYS A 55 -27.15 19.32 20.84
N PRO A 56 -27.15 18.05 21.28
CA PRO A 56 -28.36 17.26 21.28
C PRO A 56 -29.39 17.83 22.25
N GLY A 57 -30.66 17.72 21.86
CA GLY A 57 -31.78 18.06 22.70
C GLY A 57 -31.92 17.10 23.87
N ARG A 58 -32.64 17.55 24.90
CA ARG A 58 -32.83 16.82 26.17
C ARG A 58 -33.35 15.38 25.98
N PHE A 59 -34.17 15.14 24.95
CA PHE A 59 -34.74 13.82 24.66
C PHE A 59 -34.18 13.18 23.37
N SER A 60 -32.97 13.53 22.95
CA SER A 60 -32.29 12.88 21.82
C SER A 60 -31.91 11.41 22.12
N GLY A 61 -31.86 10.59 21.07
CA GLY A 61 -31.32 9.24 21.13
C GLY A 61 -32.13 8.32 22.04
N GLU A 62 -31.43 7.66 22.97
CA GLU A 62 -31.99 6.73 23.96
C GLU A 62 -32.77 7.44 25.08
N ASN A 63 -32.59 8.75 25.25
CA ASN A 63 -33.35 9.53 26.23
C ASN A 63 -34.79 9.81 25.78
N TYR A 64 -35.13 9.47 24.53
CA TYR A 64 -36.46 9.69 24.00
C TYR A 64 -37.51 8.80 24.67
N ASP A 65 -38.51 9.45 25.23
CA ASP A 65 -39.71 8.83 25.78
C ASP A 65 -40.89 9.71 25.40
N GLN A 66 -41.82 9.17 24.62
CA GLN A 66 -42.96 9.93 24.09
C GLN A 66 -43.76 10.62 25.21
N LYS A 67 -43.99 9.95 26.34
CA LYS A 67 -44.78 10.52 27.45
C LYS A 67 -44.02 11.64 28.17
N LYS A 68 -42.70 11.49 28.35
CA LYS A 68 -41.86 12.55 28.94
C LYS A 68 -41.77 13.77 28.03
N VAL A 69 -41.71 13.53 26.71
CA VAL A 69 -41.76 14.59 25.70
C VAL A 69 -43.08 15.34 25.78
N GLU A 70 -44.22 14.64 25.72
CA GLU A 70 -45.55 15.26 25.83
C GLU A 70 -45.72 16.07 27.12
N LYS A 71 -45.25 15.56 28.25
CA LYS A 71 -45.25 16.29 29.53
C LYS A 71 -44.40 17.57 29.48
N ALA A 72 -43.29 17.57 28.75
CA ALA A 72 -42.49 18.78 28.55
C ALA A 72 -43.18 19.76 27.59
N LEU A 73 -43.85 19.27 26.55
CA LEU A 73 -44.64 20.08 25.62
C LEU A 73 -45.85 20.72 26.31
N ASP A 74 -46.47 20.06 27.28
CA ASP A 74 -47.57 20.64 28.07
C ASP A 74 -47.12 21.90 28.84
N GLN A 75 -45.83 21.99 29.20
CA GLN A 75 -45.23 23.14 29.89
C GLN A 75 -44.87 24.29 28.96
N PHE A 76 -45.03 24.14 27.64
CA PHE A 76 -44.77 25.23 26.71
C PHE A 76 -45.81 26.36 26.89
N PRO A 77 -45.43 27.63 26.68
CA PRO A 77 -46.39 28.73 26.63
C PRO A 77 -47.48 28.47 25.59
N ASP A 78 -48.66 29.05 25.80
CA ASP A 78 -49.70 29.09 24.78
C ASP A 78 -49.41 30.21 23.77
N ASN A 79 -50.10 30.20 22.62
CA ASN A 79 -49.98 31.22 21.57
C ASN A 79 -48.55 31.39 21.02
N LEU A 80 -47.78 30.30 20.90
CA LEU A 80 -46.43 30.31 20.32
C LEU A 80 -46.47 30.64 18.83
N SER A 81 -45.57 31.52 18.38
CA SER A 81 -45.33 31.67 16.94
C SER A 81 -44.71 30.38 16.36
N THR A 82 -44.86 30.17 15.05
CA THR A 82 -44.24 29.03 14.37
C THR A 82 -42.72 28.95 14.60
N GLN A 83 -42.01 30.09 14.64
CA GLN A 83 -40.56 30.09 14.87
C GLN A 83 -40.21 29.69 16.31
N GLU A 84 -40.87 30.26 17.32
CA GLU A 84 -40.62 29.92 18.72
C GLU A 84 -40.94 28.45 19.02
N ALA A 85 -42.03 27.94 18.44
CA ALA A 85 -42.37 26.52 18.55
C ALA A 85 -41.28 25.65 17.91
N TYR A 86 -40.80 26.00 16.71
CA TYR A 86 -39.73 25.26 16.02
C TYR A 86 -38.43 25.23 16.83
N ASP A 87 -37.96 26.38 17.32
CA ASP A 87 -36.72 26.47 18.10
C ASP A 87 -36.80 25.66 19.38
N ARG A 88 -37.93 25.73 20.10
CA ARG A 88 -38.17 24.92 21.29
C ARG A 88 -38.22 23.42 20.99
N LEU A 89 -38.83 23.02 19.87
CA LEU A 89 -38.86 21.62 19.47
C LEU A 89 -37.47 21.07 19.13
N VAL A 90 -36.66 21.82 18.38
CA VAL A 90 -35.27 21.43 18.07
C VAL A 90 -34.41 21.42 19.33
N TYR A 91 -34.57 22.39 20.23
CA TYR A 91 -33.89 22.39 21.52
C TYR A 91 -34.23 21.16 22.38
N LEU A 92 -35.46 20.66 22.26
CA LEU A 92 -35.95 19.54 23.05
C LEU A 92 -35.59 18.17 22.44
N LEU A 93 -35.65 18.06 21.11
CA LEU A 93 -35.65 16.80 20.37
C LEU A 93 -34.53 16.68 19.32
N GLY A 94 -33.74 17.73 19.11
CA GLY A 94 -32.69 17.73 18.11
C GLY A 94 -31.68 16.62 18.35
N GLU A 95 -31.37 15.83 17.32
CA GLU A 95 -30.56 14.63 17.51
C GLU A 95 -29.06 14.89 17.61
N ASN A 96 -28.34 13.95 18.19
CA ASN A 96 -26.87 13.96 18.24
C ASN A 96 -26.26 13.41 16.94
N TYR A 97 -26.05 14.28 15.95
CA TYR A 97 -25.40 13.92 14.70
C TYR A 97 -23.88 13.76 14.82
N ARG A 98 -23.27 14.46 15.79
CA ARG A 98 -21.83 14.72 15.83
C ARG A 98 -20.95 13.48 15.79
N PRO A 99 -21.17 12.42 16.61
CA PRO A 99 -20.30 11.24 16.59
C PRO A 99 -20.25 10.57 15.21
N LYS A 100 -21.42 10.43 14.57
CA LYS A 100 -21.50 9.79 13.26
C LYS A 100 -20.96 10.70 12.15
N TYR A 101 -21.19 12.01 12.26
CA TYR A 101 -20.64 12.97 11.32
C TYR A 101 -19.11 13.01 11.39
N GLU A 102 -18.52 12.97 12.58
CA GLU A 102 -17.06 12.88 12.76
C GLU A 102 -16.49 11.57 12.20
N GLU A 103 -17.18 10.43 12.36
CA GLU A 103 -16.79 9.17 11.70
C GLU A 103 -16.76 9.29 10.18
N VAL A 104 -17.73 9.98 9.56
CA VAL A 104 -17.75 10.22 8.11
C VAL A 104 -16.62 11.16 7.69
N MET A 105 -16.40 12.25 8.43
CA MET A 105 -15.35 13.22 8.09
C MET A 105 -13.94 12.65 8.24
N ASN A 106 -13.74 11.70 9.16
CA ASN A 106 -12.46 11.00 9.39
C ASN A 106 -12.33 9.72 8.56
N PHE A 107 -13.25 9.47 7.63
CA PHE A 107 -13.20 8.27 6.80
C PHE A 107 -11.99 8.30 5.87
N ASP A 108 -11.09 7.33 6.06
CA ASP A 108 -9.91 7.17 5.21
C ASP A 108 -10.30 6.72 3.79
N THR A 109 -10.01 7.56 2.79
CA THR A 109 -10.26 7.27 1.37
C THR A 109 -9.08 6.62 0.66
N ALA A 110 -7.89 6.54 1.27
CA ALA A 110 -6.69 6.06 0.60
C ALA A 110 -6.83 4.60 0.16
N ILE A 111 -6.38 4.27 -1.04
CA ILE A 111 -6.36 2.90 -1.57
C ILE A 111 -4.91 2.55 -1.89
N ARG A 112 -4.37 1.56 -1.17
CA ARG A 112 -3.00 1.09 -1.32
C ARG A 112 -2.95 -0.43 -1.40
N VAL A 113 -2.18 -0.94 -2.35
CA VAL A 113 -1.93 -2.37 -2.57
C VAL A 113 -0.46 -2.66 -2.25
N ASN A 114 -0.22 -3.46 -1.21
CA ASN A 114 1.11 -3.82 -0.71
C ASN A 114 1.32 -5.32 -0.93
N GLU A 115 1.13 -5.78 -2.17
CA GLU A 115 1.39 -7.17 -2.56
C GLU A 115 2.87 -7.34 -2.90
N LYS A 116 3.41 -8.52 -2.58
CA LYS A 116 4.78 -8.88 -2.97
C LYS A 116 4.89 -8.87 -4.48
N THR A 117 5.84 -8.11 -4.99
CA THR A 117 6.21 -8.12 -6.41
C THR A 117 6.93 -9.43 -6.77
N PRO A 118 7.02 -9.79 -8.06
CA PRO A 118 7.72 -11.00 -8.49
C PRO A 118 9.20 -11.11 -8.07
N ASP A 119 9.84 -10.00 -7.75
CA ASP A 119 11.19 -9.89 -7.18
C ASP A 119 11.22 -9.88 -5.63
N GLN A 120 10.11 -10.24 -4.99
CA GLN A 120 9.96 -10.47 -3.55
C GLN A 120 10.11 -9.25 -2.62
N LYS A 121 10.04 -8.02 -3.14
CA LYS A 121 9.99 -6.82 -2.28
C LYS A 121 8.57 -6.58 -1.72
N VAL A 122 8.50 -6.19 -0.44
CA VAL A 122 7.29 -5.70 0.24
C VAL A 122 7.51 -4.22 0.49
N ASP A 123 6.77 -3.38 -0.23
CA ASP A 123 6.89 -1.90 -0.25
C ASP A 123 8.19 -1.34 -0.86
N VAL A 124 7.97 -0.30 -1.67
CA VAL A 124 8.86 0.25 -2.72
C VAL A 124 10.18 0.79 -2.17
N PRO A 125 11.31 0.44 -2.83
CA PRO A 125 12.01 1.45 -3.62
C PRO A 125 11.94 1.14 -5.11
N SER A 126 11.88 2.22 -5.91
CA SER A 126 12.19 2.22 -7.33
C SER A 126 13.41 1.33 -7.59
N ILE A 127 13.32 0.33 -8.47
CA ILE A 127 14.54 -0.28 -9.02
C ILE A 127 15.07 0.79 -9.95
N GLU A 128 15.86 1.73 -9.43
CA GLU A 128 16.35 2.82 -10.26
C GLU A 128 17.34 2.30 -11.30
N ARG A 129 17.96 1.11 -11.08
CA ARG A 129 19.06 0.60 -11.94
C ARG A 129 19.10 -0.93 -12.00
N MET A 130 19.21 -1.47 -13.21
CA MET A 130 19.54 -2.88 -13.46
C MET A 130 21.00 -2.97 -13.91
N ASN A 131 21.76 -3.90 -13.32
CA ASN A 131 23.15 -4.17 -13.69
C ASN A 131 23.27 -5.62 -14.17
N VAL A 132 23.80 -5.79 -15.37
CA VAL A 132 24.00 -7.10 -16.00
C VAL A 132 25.48 -7.28 -16.29
N GLU A 133 26.11 -8.24 -15.64
CA GLU A 133 27.48 -8.66 -15.96
C GLU A 133 27.48 -9.95 -16.76
N ILE A 134 28.14 -9.94 -17.91
CA ILE A 134 28.37 -11.13 -18.73
C ILE A 134 29.80 -11.59 -18.48
N VAL A 135 29.94 -12.83 -18.04
CA VAL A 135 31.22 -13.50 -17.77
C VAL A 135 31.41 -14.58 -18.83
N LEU A 136 32.22 -14.27 -19.83
CA LEU A 136 32.45 -15.11 -21.00
C LEU A 136 33.73 -15.93 -20.88
N ASP A 137 33.59 -17.23 -21.04
CA ASP A 137 34.69 -18.17 -21.24
C ASP A 137 35.31 -17.98 -22.63
N ALA A 138 36.61 -17.68 -22.68
CA ALA A 138 37.39 -17.64 -23.90
C ALA A 138 38.49 -18.70 -23.93
N SER A 139 38.36 -19.77 -23.13
CA SER A 139 39.29 -20.89 -23.15
C SER A 139 39.30 -21.63 -24.49
N GLY A 140 40.34 -22.43 -24.73
CA GLY A 140 40.54 -23.10 -26.02
C GLY A 140 39.43 -24.08 -26.40
N SER A 141 38.63 -24.58 -25.45
CA SER A 141 37.47 -25.44 -25.74
C SER A 141 36.40 -24.73 -26.56
N MET A 142 36.28 -23.41 -26.44
CA MET A 142 35.34 -22.58 -27.18
C MET A 142 35.66 -22.47 -28.68
N ALA A 143 36.80 -23.00 -29.13
CA ALA A 143 37.12 -23.19 -30.55
C ALA A 143 36.37 -24.39 -31.17
N GLY A 144 35.70 -25.20 -30.35
CA GLY A 144 34.89 -26.33 -30.79
C GLY A 144 33.77 -25.90 -31.74
N LYS A 145 33.39 -26.81 -32.64
CA LYS A 145 32.25 -26.62 -33.55
C LYS A 145 31.04 -27.39 -33.03
N VAL A 146 29.89 -26.74 -33.11
CA VAL A 146 28.57 -27.29 -32.83
C VAL A 146 27.65 -26.99 -34.01
N ASP A 147 26.42 -27.46 -33.96
CA ASP A 147 25.41 -27.10 -34.96
C ASP A 147 25.23 -25.57 -34.97
N GLY A 148 25.44 -24.96 -36.14
CA GLY A 148 25.38 -23.51 -36.35
C GLY A 148 26.72 -22.78 -36.40
N GLY A 149 27.85 -23.37 -35.95
CA GLY A 149 29.16 -22.72 -36.07
C GLY A 149 30.16 -23.04 -34.96
N VAL A 150 31.14 -22.15 -34.77
CA VAL A 150 32.12 -22.20 -33.68
C VAL A 150 31.45 -21.70 -32.39
N LYS A 151 31.67 -22.38 -31.25
CA LYS A 151 31.03 -22.03 -29.97
C LYS A 151 31.26 -20.55 -29.58
N MET A 152 32.48 -20.06 -29.73
CA MET A 152 32.81 -18.64 -29.47
C MET A 152 31.99 -17.68 -30.32
N ASP A 153 31.90 -17.91 -31.64
CA ASP A 153 31.16 -17.02 -32.54
C ASP A 153 29.66 -16.97 -32.20
N LEU A 154 29.08 -18.13 -31.89
CA LEU A 154 27.68 -18.25 -31.49
C LEU A 154 27.42 -17.55 -30.15
N ALA A 155 28.31 -17.76 -29.16
CA ALA A 155 28.23 -17.07 -27.88
C ALA A 155 28.29 -15.54 -28.07
N LYS A 156 29.23 -15.04 -28.88
CA LYS A 156 29.34 -13.60 -29.18
C LYS A 156 28.06 -13.05 -29.83
N GLN A 157 27.50 -13.74 -30.83
CA GLN A 157 26.29 -13.30 -31.51
C GLN A 157 25.09 -13.20 -30.57
N ALA A 158 24.88 -14.22 -29.75
CA ALA A 158 23.77 -14.26 -28.81
C ALA A 158 23.93 -13.22 -27.69
N ILE A 159 25.16 -13.04 -27.19
CA ILE A 159 25.48 -11.97 -26.23
C ILE A 159 25.13 -10.61 -26.81
N LYS A 160 25.58 -10.27 -28.02
CA LYS A 160 25.30 -8.97 -28.68
C LYS A 160 23.80 -8.72 -28.80
N LYS A 161 23.05 -9.72 -29.25
CA LYS A 161 21.60 -9.61 -29.38
C LYS A 161 20.94 -9.37 -28.02
N PHE A 162 21.28 -10.19 -27.02
CA PHE A 162 20.73 -10.07 -25.68
C PHE A 162 20.96 -8.68 -25.07
N VAL A 163 22.20 -8.18 -25.12
CA VAL A 163 22.51 -6.86 -24.54
C VAL A 163 21.84 -5.71 -25.30
N SER A 164 21.57 -5.88 -26.60
CA SER A 164 20.86 -4.89 -27.41
C SER A 164 19.36 -4.78 -27.10
N GLU A 165 18.79 -5.81 -26.47
CA GLU A 165 17.37 -5.87 -26.09
C GLU A 165 17.15 -5.59 -24.59
N LEU A 166 18.22 -5.30 -23.86
CA LEU A 166 18.14 -4.79 -22.50
C LEU A 166 17.53 -3.37 -22.50
N PRO A 167 16.86 -2.99 -21.41
CA PRO A 167 16.33 -1.64 -21.26
C PRO A 167 17.42 -0.59 -21.33
N GLU A 168 17.06 0.62 -21.76
CA GLU A 168 17.98 1.75 -21.90
C GLU A 168 18.64 2.14 -20.56
N GLU A 169 17.93 1.93 -19.45
CA GLU A 169 18.40 2.22 -18.09
C GLU A 169 19.30 1.12 -17.51
N ALA A 170 19.52 0.01 -18.22
CA ALA A 170 20.41 -1.06 -17.78
C ALA A 170 21.88 -0.69 -17.97
N ASN A 171 22.69 -0.94 -16.94
CA ASN A 171 24.13 -1.00 -17.10
C ASN A 171 24.56 -2.41 -17.46
N VAL A 172 25.52 -2.52 -18.37
CA VAL A 172 26.09 -3.78 -18.81
C VAL A 172 27.59 -3.76 -18.56
N SER A 173 28.14 -4.88 -18.12
CA SER A 173 29.56 -5.16 -18.12
C SER A 173 29.87 -6.47 -18.86
N LEU A 174 31.08 -6.56 -19.41
CA LEU A 174 31.62 -7.76 -20.02
C LEU A 174 32.96 -8.09 -19.38
N ARG A 175 33.04 -9.28 -18.81
CA ARG A 175 34.24 -9.91 -18.29
C ARG A 175 34.59 -11.11 -19.15
N VAL A 176 35.86 -11.22 -19.53
CA VAL A 176 36.38 -12.34 -20.32
C VAL A 176 37.51 -13.01 -19.56
N TYR A 177 37.52 -14.34 -19.55
CA TYR A 177 38.54 -15.11 -18.86
C TYR A 177 39.11 -16.22 -19.73
N GLY A 178 40.34 -16.65 -19.41
CA GLY A 178 41.04 -17.71 -20.15
C GLY A 178 41.75 -17.27 -21.43
N HIS A 179 41.50 -16.06 -21.94
CA HIS A 179 41.88 -15.56 -23.28
C HIS A 179 43.38 -15.28 -23.57
N LYS A 180 44.31 -15.59 -22.65
CA LYS A 180 45.76 -15.35 -22.85
C LYS A 180 46.58 -16.63 -22.81
N GLY A 181 47.76 -16.57 -23.43
CA GLY A 181 48.66 -17.71 -23.56
C GLY A 181 48.17 -18.69 -24.61
N SER A 182 48.32 -19.98 -24.35
CA SER A 182 47.93 -21.07 -25.24
C SER A 182 47.41 -22.27 -24.46
N ASN A 183 46.97 -23.30 -25.20
CA ASN A 183 46.52 -24.58 -24.64
C ASN A 183 47.70 -25.44 -24.12
N GLU A 184 48.94 -24.95 -24.22
CA GLU A 184 50.11 -25.66 -23.72
C GLU A 184 50.26 -25.53 -22.20
N LYS A 185 50.65 -26.63 -21.53
CA LYS A 185 50.84 -26.67 -20.07
C LYS A 185 51.83 -25.62 -19.56
N LYS A 186 52.85 -25.26 -20.35
CA LYS A 186 53.88 -24.28 -19.99
C LYS A 186 53.30 -22.86 -19.81
N GLU A 187 52.22 -22.54 -20.54
CA GLU A 187 51.55 -21.23 -20.51
C GLU A 187 50.25 -21.24 -19.71
N LYS A 188 49.90 -22.39 -19.12
CA LYS A 188 48.72 -22.54 -18.27
C LYS A 188 48.65 -21.48 -17.18
N LYS A 189 49.77 -21.14 -16.54
CA LYS A 189 49.81 -20.10 -15.51
C LYS A 189 49.39 -18.72 -16.05
N VAL A 190 49.81 -18.38 -17.26
CA VAL A 190 49.44 -17.12 -17.94
C VAL A 190 47.93 -17.11 -18.21
N SER A 191 47.41 -18.19 -18.77
CA SER A 191 45.97 -18.31 -19.06
C SER A 191 45.11 -18.29 -17.80
N CYS A 192 45.53 -18.98 -16.74
CA CYS A 192 44.82 -18.99 -15.47
C CYS A 192 44.83 -17.64 -14.72
N GLN A 193 45.71 -16.73 -15.11
CA GLN A 193 45.73 -15.34 -14.64
C GLN A 193 44.95 -14.40 -15.58
N SER A 194 44.46 -14.90 -16.70
CA SER A 194 43.69 -14.15 -17.69
C SER A 194 42.25 -14.02 -17.24
N ASN A 195 41.90 -12.87 -16.69
CA ASN A 195 40.55 -12.54 -16.24
C ASN A 195 40.40 -11.01 -16.21
N GLU A 196 39.67 -10.45 -17.17
CA GLU A 196 39.64 -9.02 -17.44
C GLU A 196 38.21 -8.51 -17.59
N LEU A 197 37.93 -7.37 -16.97
CA LEU A 197 36.72 -6.57 -17.22
C LEU A 197 37.00 -5.72 -18.46
N VAL A 198 36.50 -6.17 -19.60
CA VAL A 198 36.85 -5.63 -20.93
C VAL A 198 35.87 -4.56 -21.37
N TYR A 199 34.64 -4.62 -20.84
CA TYR A 199 33.67 -3.55 -20.90
C TYR A 199 33.22 -3.24 -19.46
N PRO A 200 33.60 -2.09 -18.89
CA PRO A 200 33.23 -1.76 -17.51
C PRO A 200 31.72 -1.55 -17.41
N LEU A 201 31.18 -1.69 -16.19
CA LEU A 201 29.76 -1.54 -15.95
C LEU A 201 29.31 -0.10 -16.25
N LYS A 202 28.58 0.07 -17.36
CA LYS A 202 28.03 1.35 -17.82
C LYS A 202 26.82 1.13 -18.73
N SER A 203 26.10 2.20 -19.06
CA SER A 203 25.02 2.15 -20.05
C SER A 203 25.49 1.53 -21.37
N TYR A 204 24.67 0.65 -21.93
CA TYR A 204 25.02 -0.09 -23.14
C TYR A 204 25.32 0.85 -24.32
N ASN A 205 26.49 0.66 -24.93
CA ASN A 205 26.88 1.30 -26.19
C ASN A 205 27.21 0.21 -27.19
N SER A 206 26.41 0.10 -28.25
CA SER A 206 26.51 -0.99 -29.22
C SER A 206 27.88 -1.13 -29.87
N ASN A 207 28.53 -0.01 -30.23
CA ASN A 207 29.81 -0.05 -30.94
C ASN A 207 30.93 -0.43 -29.98
N GLU A 208 31.03 0.26 -28.84
CA GLU A 208 32.08 0.00 -27.84
C GLU A 208 31.99 -1.43 -27.26
N PHE A 209 30.78 -1.91 -27.01
CA PHE A 209 30.56 -3.26 -26.50
C PHE A 209 30.95 -4.31 -27.55
N THR A 210 30.57 -4.10 -28.81
CA THR A 210 30.93 -4.99 -29.92
C THR A 210 32.43 -5.04 -30.13
N GLU A 211 33.11 -3.90 -30.16
CA GLU A 211 34.58 -3.83 -30.27
C GLU A 211 35.26 -4.54 -29.09
N SER A 212 34.75 -4.34 -27.87
CA SER A 212 35.27 -5.00 -26.67
C SER A 212 35.09 -6.52 -26.73
N LEU A 213 33.99 -7.02 -27.29
CA LEU A 213 33.70 -8.44 -27.37
C LEU A 213 34.46 -9.14 -28.50
N ASP A 214 34.60 -8.48 -29.66
CA ASP A 214 35.11 -9.12 -30.87
C ASP A 214 36.61 -9.40 -30.85
N GLN A 215 37.38 -8.72 -29.99
CA GLN A 215 38.84 -8.87 -29.87
C GLN A 215 39.32 -10.22 -29.31
N PHE A 216 38.42 -11.09 -28.82
CA PHE A 216 38.79 -12.32 -28.13
C PHE A 216 38.65 -13.56 -29.00
N GLU A 217 39.72 -14.34 -29.08
CA GLU A 217 39.73 -15.65 -29.75
C GLU A 217 39.82 -16.76 -28.69
N PRO A 218 39.27 -17.96 -28.97
CA PRO A 218 39.29 -19.07 -28.03
C PRO A 218 40.71 -19.62 -27.88
N THR A 219 41.31 -19.44 -26.71
CA THR A 219 42.65 -19.93 -26.37
C THR A 219 42.79 -20.15 -24.88
N GLY A 220 43.72 -21.00 -24.45
CA GLY A 220 44.06 -21.14 -23.04
C GLY A 220 43.16 -22.10 -22.26
N TRP A 221 43.06 -21.84 -20.96
CA TRP A 221 42.52 -22.67 -19.90
C TRP A 221 41.38 -21.92 -19.19
N THR A 222 40.63 -22.62 -18.33
CA THR A 222 39.33 -22.19 -17.79
C THR A 222 39.45 -21.83 -16.30
N PRO A 223 39.80 -20.58 -15.92
CA PRO A 223 39.81 -20.09 -14.54
C PRO A 223 38.42 -19.61 -14.06
N LEU A 224 37.41 -20.46 -14.15
CA LEU A 224 36.02 -20.17 -13.79
C LEU A 224 35.84 -19.64 -12.36
N ALA A 225 36.52 -20.22 -11.37
CA ALA A 225 36.43 -19.80 -9.98
C ALA A 225 36.94 -18.36 -9.79
N SER A 226 38.03 -18.02 -10.47
CA SER A 226 38.59 -16.65 -10.47
C SER A 226 37.63 -15.67 -11.14
N ALA A 227 36.98 -16.09 -12.24
CA ALA A 227 36.00 -15.27 -12.95
C ALA A 227 34.76 -14.96 -12.08
N ILE A 228 34.22 -15.98 -11.39
CA ILE A 228 33.09 -15.81 -10.46
C ILE A 228 33.45 -14.89 -9.29
N GLN A 229 34.66 -15.04 -8.74
CA GLN A 229 35.15 -14.15 -7.70
C GLN A 229 35.24 -12.71 -8.20
N ALA A 230 35.80 -12.49 -9.39
CA ALA A 230 35.98 -11.15 -9.94
C ALA A 230 34.64 -10.46 -10.26
N ALA A 231 33.64 -11.20 -10.74
CA ALA A 231 32.29 -10.65 -10.95
C ALA A 231 31.65 -10.18 -9.64
N ASN A 232 31.91 -10.88 -8.52
CA ASN A 232 31.49 -10.39 -7.20
C ASN A 232 32.16 -9.06 -6.85
N ASP A 233 33.45 -8.92 -7.17
CA ASP A 233 34.23 -7.72 -6.86
C ASP A 233 33.81 -6.53 -7.74
N ASP A 234 33.51 -6.76 -9.02
CA ASP A 234 33.05 -5.73 -9.97
C ASP A 234 31.73 -5.10 -9.55
N LEU A 235 30.83 -5.91 -8.98
CA LEU A 235 29.50 -5.47 -8.58
C LEU A 235 29.44 -5.00 -7.12
N LYS A 236 30.53 -5.11 -6.37
CA LYS A 236 30.56 -4.83 -4.92
C LYS A 236 30.13 -3.43 -4.54
N GLU A 237 30.41 -2.43 -5.38
CA GLU A 237 29.98 -1.05 -5.15
C GLU A 237 28.46 -0.86 -5.26
N TRP A 238 27.73 -1.88 -5.69
CA TRP A 238 26.28 -1.89 -5.88
C TRP A 238 25.52 -2.70 -4.82
N GLU A 239 26.21 -3.11 -3.74
CA GLU A 239 25.62 -3.74 -2.56
C GLU A 239 24.62 -2.79 -1.87
N GLY A 240 23.42 -3.28 -1.56
CA GLY A 240 22.41 -2.55 -0.80
C GLY A 240 21.84 -1.28 -1.46
N LYS A 241 22.26 -0.95 -2.69
CA LYS A 241 21.60 0.06 -3.53
C LYS A 241 20.31 -0.53 -4.08
N ASP A 242 19.34 0.30 -4.41
CA ASP A 242 18.09 -0.11 -5.06
C ASP A 242 18.33 -0.57 -6.51
N THR A 243 19.10 -1.65 -6.64
CA THR A 243 19.77 -2.09 -7.85
C THR A 243 19.62 -3.59 -7.95
N ARG A 244 19.30 -4.06 -9.15
CA ARG A 244 19.19 -5.50 -9.44
C ARG A 244 20.44 -5.96 -10.17
N ASN A 245 21.23 -6.82 -9.55
CA ASN A 245 22.44 -7.38 -10.14
C ASN A 245 22.17 -8.77 -10.74
N ILE A 246 22.64 -9.01 -11.96
CA ILE A 246 22.51 -10.30 -12.65
C ILE A 246 23.87 -10.67 -13.24
N VAL A 247 24.33 -11.90 -13.00
CA VAL A 247 25.60 -12.41 -13.54
C VAL A 247 25.29 -13.58 -14.47
N TYR A 248 25.56 -13.42 -15.76
CA TYR A 248 25.48 -14.48 -16.76
C TYR A 248 26.86 -15.09 -16.97
N VAL A 249 27.04 -16.34 -16.56
CA VAL A 249 28.26 -17.10 -16.83
C VAL A 249 28.03 -17.94 -18.09
N VAL A 250 28.81 -17.67 -19.13
CA VAL A 250 28.76 -18.39 -20.40
C VAL A 250 30.02 -19.22 -20.52
N SER A 251 29.91 -20.54 -20.39
CA SER A 251 31.07 -21.46 -20.38
C SER A 251 30.74 -22.78 -21.03
N ASP A 252 31.72 -23.42 -21.66
CA ASP A 252 31.60 -24.74 -22.27
C ASP A 252 32.27 -25.87 -21.47
N GLY A 253 32.84 -25.56 -20.28
CA GLY A 253 33.83 -26.45 -19.67
C GLY A 253 33.89 -26.49 -18.16
N VAL A 254 34.78 -27.39 -17.70
CA VAL A 254 35.16 -27.57 -16.30
C VAL A 254 36.26 -26.56 -15.96
N GLU A 255 36.28 -26.07 -14.72
CA GLU A 255 37.42 -25.38 -14.14
C GLU A 255 38.72 -26.20 -14.33
N THR A 256 39.71 -25.61 -15.00
CA THR A 256 40.98 -26.29 -15.28
C THR A 256 42.19 -25.62 -14.64
N CYS A 257 42.02 -24.52 -13.90
CA CYS A 257 43.09 -23.76 -13.27
C CYS A 257 43.28 -24.05 -11.77
N GLY A 258 42.52 -25.02 -11.22
CA GLY A 258 42.68 -25.51 -9.85
C GLY A 258 41.91 -24.71 -8.81
N GLY A 259 41.01 -23.82 -9.23
CA GLY A 259 40.06 -23.14 -8.35
C GLY A 259 38.89 -24.02 -7.89
N ASP A 260 38.07 -23.49 -6.99
CA ASP A 260 36.81 -24.11 -6.57
C ASP A 260 35.62 -23.21 -6.95
N PRO A 261 35.01 -23.40 -8.14
CA PRO A 261 33.95 -22.52 -8.63
C PRO A 261 32.67 -22.66 -7.80
N VAL A 262 32.44 -23.80 -7.15
CA VAL A 262 31.26 -24.02 -6.28
C VAL A 262 31.40 -23.18 -5.01
N LYS A 263 32.59 -23.15 -4.42
CA LYS A 263 32.88 -22.30 -3.27
C LYS A 263 32.74 -20.82 -3.59
N GLU A 264 33.26 -20.36 -4.73
CA GLU A 264 33.15 -18.96 -5.12
C GLU A 264 31.70 -18.58 -5.47
N ALA A 265 30.94 -19.46 -6.14
CA ALA A 265 29.52 -19.24 -6.39
C ALA A 265 28.69 -19.18 -5.11
N LYS A 266 29.03 -19.99 -4.09
CA LYS A 266 28.40 -19.90 -2.77
C LYS A 266 28.64 -18.55 -2.10
N LYS A 267 29.84 -17.98 -2.24
CA LYS A 267 30.14 -16.63 -1.72
C LYS A 267 29.37 -15.57 -2.51
N LEU A 268 29.35 -15.68 -3.83
CA LEU A 268 28.63 -14.78 -4.72
C LEU A 268 27.12 -14.76 -4.41
N GLY A 269 26.49 -15.93 -4.22
CA GLY A 269 25.06 -16.00 -3.85
C GLY A 269 24.73 -15.56 -2.42
N ALA A 270 25.75 -15.41 -1.56
CA ALA A 270 25.60 -14.97 -0.17
C ALA A 270 26.13 -13.55 0.08
N SER A 271 26.61 -12.86 -0.97
CA SER A 271 27.07 -11.49 -0.85
C SER A 271 25.89 -10.52 -0.87
N GLY A 272 26.06 -9.32 -0.30
CA GLY A 272 24.99 -8.33 -0.24
C GLY A 272 24.62 -7.69 -1.59
N ILE A 273 25.28 -8.12 -2.69
CA ILE A 273 24.85 -7.78 -4.06
C ILE A 273 23.76 -8.72 -4.58
N GLU A 274 23.48 -9.83 -3.88
CA GLU A 274 22.45 -10.85 -4.16
C GLU A 274 22.20 -11.12 -5.66
N PRO A 275 23.24 -11.49 -6.42
CA PRO A 275 23.13 -11.55 -7.87
C PRO A 275 22.43 -12.83 -8.29
N MET A 276 21.53 -12.73 -9.26
CA MET A 276 21.03 -13.93 -9.94
C MET A 276 22.11 -14.46 -10.88
N VAL A 277 22.70 -15.59 -10.51
CA VAL A 277 23.70 -16.27 -11.35
C VAL A 277 22.98 -17.19 -12.33
N LYS A 278 23.16 -16.95 -13.63
CA LYS A 278 22.63 -17.80 -14.68
C LYS A 278 23.78 -18.42 -15.44
N ILE A 279 23.85 -19.74 -15.44
CA ILE A 279 24.94 -20.48 -16.08
C ILE A 279 24.44 -21.09 -17.37
N ILE A 280 25.13 -20.76 -18.44
CA ILE A 280 24.85 -21.19 -19.80
C ILE A 280 25.99 -22.13 -20.20
N GLY A 281 25.66 -23.42 -20.29
CA GLY A 281 26.58 -24.47 -20.70
C GLY A 281 26.52 -24.75 -22.20
N PHE A 282 27.58 -24.44 -22.94
CA PHE A 282 27.69 -24.68 -24.39
C PHE A 282 28.28 -26.05 -24.72
N ASP A 283 27.46 -27.01 -25.19
CA ASP A 283 27.93 -28.35 -25.60
C ASP A 283 28.96 -28.94 -24.62
N VAL A 284 28.50 -29.08 -23.38
CA VAL A 284 29.34 -29.44 -22.23
C VAL A 284 29.29 -30.94 -22.01
N ASP A 285 30.46 -31.54 -21.78
CA ASP A 285 30.54 -32.95 -21.39
C ASP A 285 29.87 -33.23 -20.03
N ASN A 286 29.67 -34.51 -19.70
CA ASN A 286 28.99 -34.90 -18.46
C ASN A 286 29.66 -34.33 -17.18
N ALA A 287 30.98 -34.15 -17.20
CA ALA A 287 31.73 -33.64 -16.05
C ALA A 287 31.51 -32.13 -15.88
N GLY A 288 31.58 -31.36 -16.96
CA GLY A 288 31.30 -29.93 -16.98
C GLY A 288 29.85 -29.63 -16.63
N GLN A 289 28.88 -30.37 -17.18
CA GLN A 289 27.47 -30.18 -16.81
C GLN A 289 27.25 -30.36 -15.31
N LYS A 290 27.89 -31.38 -14.73
CA LYS A 290 27.79 -31.63 -13.28
C LYS A 290 28.38 -30.48 -12.48
N GLN A 291 29.55 -29.97 -12.86
CA GLN A 291 30.19 -28.85 -12.16
C GLN A 291 29.35 -27.58 -12.31
N LEU A 292 28.96 -27.19 -13.52
CA LEU A 292 28.16 -25.99 -13.77
C LEU A 292 26.80 -26.03 -13.06
N LYS A 293 26.13 -27.20 -12.99
CA LYS A 293 24.91 -27.38 -12.16
C LYS A 293 25.19 -27.16 -10.67
N GLN A 294 26.33 -27.62 -10.16
CA GLN A 294 26.72 -27.40 -8.76
C GLN A 294 26.99 -25.92 -8.47
N VAL A 295 27.65 -25.22 -9.40
CA VAL A 295 27.92 -23.78 -9.31
C VAL A 295 26.60 -23.00 -9.26
N ALA A 296 25.68 -23.24 -10.20
CA ALA A 296 24.37 -22.59 -10.23
C ALA A 296 23.58 -22.86 -8.93
N LYS A 297 23.57 -24.11 -8.46
CA LYS A 297 22.89 -24.46 -7.20
C LYS A 297 23.51 -23.75 -5.99
N ALA A 298 24.83 -23.60 -5.97
CA ALA A 298 25.54 -22.97 -4.85
C ALA A 298 25.25 -21.47 -4.73
N SER A 299 24.94 -20.80 -5.84
CA SER A 299 24.58 -19.38 -5.89
C SER A 299 23.07 -19.12 -5.85
N ASN A 300 22.23 -20.13 -5.60
CA ASN A 300 20.76 -20.06 -5.80
C ASN A 300 20.34 -19.62 -7.23
N GLY A 301 21.21 -19.88 -8.20
CA GLY A 301 21.02 -19.59 -9.61
C GLY A 301 20.37 -20.71 -10.41
N SER A 302 20.35 -20.55 -11.74
CA SER A 302 19.87 -21.56 -12.69
C SER A 302 20.98 -22.01 -13.64
N TYR A 303 20.85 -23.25 -14.13
CA TYR A 303 21.73 -23.81 -15.15
C TYR A 303 20.90 -24.25 -16.34
N GLN A 304 21.34 -23.86 -17.54
CA GLN A 304 20.78 -24.31 -18.81
C GLN A 304 21.89 -24.85 -19.70
N THR A 305 21.64 -26.00 -20.34
CA THR A 305 22.47 -26.49 -21.44
C THR A 305 21.89 -25.98 -22.74
N ILE A 306 22.78 -25.55 -23.63
CA ILE A 306 22.45 -25.14 -25.00
C ILE A 306 23.41 -25.81 -25.97
N GLN A 307 22.87 -26.23 -27.11
CA GLN A 307 23.56 -27.00 -28.15
C GLN A 307 23.86 -26.15 -29.38
N SER A 308 23.15 -25.03 -29.55
CA SER A 308 23.34 -24.08 -30.66
C SER A 308 23.29 -22.61 -30.19
N GLY A 309 23.68 -21.68 -31.06
CA GLY A 309 23.50 -20.24 -30.81
C GLY A 309 22.04 -19.81 -30.82
N ASP A 310 21.20 -20.50 -31.60
CA ASP A 310 19.75 -20.29 -31.60
C ASP A 310 19.13 -20.71 -30.25
N ASP A 311 19.61 -21.80 -29.65
CA ASP A 311 19.13 -22.22 -28.33
C ASP A 311 19.45 -21.17 -27.24
N LEU A 312 20.60 -20.48 -27.34
CA LEU A 312 20.93 -19.40 -26.39
C LEU A 312 19.96 -18.23 -26.55
N LYS A 313 19.71 -17.83 -27.80
CA LYS A 313 18.76 -16.77 -28.10
C LYS A 313 17.37 -17.12 -27.58
N GLU A 314 16.86 -18.31 -27.90
CA GLU A 314 15.55 -18.79 -27.44
C GLU A 314 15.49 -18.84 -25.90
N TYR A 315 16.55 -19.29 -25.24
CA TYR A 315 16.61 -19.31 -23.77
C TYR A 315 16.51 -17.90 -23.17
N LEU A 316 17.27 -16.94 -23.69
CA LEU A 316 17.27 -15.57 -23.19
C LEU A 316 15.93 -14.85 -23.47
N GLU A 317 15.36 -15.04 -24.66
CA GLU A 317 14.02 -14.55 -25.02
C GLU A 317 12.95 -15.17 -24.10
N ALA A 318 12.99 -16.48 -23.87
CA ALA A 318 12.05 -17.16 -22.97
C ALA A 318 12.18 -16.69 -21.51
N GLU A 319 13.39 -16.37 -21.04
CA GLU A 319 13.59 -15.82 -19.71
C GLU A 319 13.04 -14.39 -19.57
N LYS A 320 13.14 -13.57 -20.64
CA LYS A 320 12.49 -12.25 -20.71
C LYS A 320 10.98 -12.38 -20.67
N GLU A 321 10.40 -13.25 -21.50
CA GLU A 321 8.95 -13.47 -21.53
C GLU A 321 8.40 -14.00 -20.20
N LYS A 322 9.09 -14.94 -19.53
CA LYS A 322 8.67 -15.40 -18.19
C LYS A 322 8.67 -14.28 -17.15
N LEU A 323 9.60 -13.33 -17.25
CA LEU A 323 9.64 -12.18 -16.34
C LEU A 323 8.47 -11.25 -16.63
N LYS A 324 8.19 -10.99 -17.90
CA LYS A 324 7.04 -10.21 -18.37
C LYS A 324 5.72 -10.79 -17.89
N GLU A 325 5.48 -12.08 -18.12
CA GLU A 325 4.25 -12.78 -17.66
C GLU A 325 4.04 -12.65 -16.14
N LYS A 326 5.11 -12.73 -15.36
CA LYS A 326 5.03 -12.54 -13.90
C LYS A 326 4.63 -11.12 -13.52
N TRP A 327 5.14 -10.12 -14.22
CA TRP A 327 4.78 -8.71 -13.99
C TRP A 327 3.35 -8.39 -14.45
N GLU A 328 2.92 -8.90 -15.60
CA GLU A 328 1.53 -8.80 -16.08
C GLU A 328 0.55 -9.47 -15.10
N GLY A 329 0.91 -10.65 -14.60
CA GLY A 329 0.14 -11.39 -13.59
C GLY A 329 0.03 -10.63 -12.26
N TRP A 330 1.15 -10.08 -11.78
CA TRP A 330 1.17 -9.20 -10.60
C TRP A 330 0.26 -7.98 -10.81
N SER A 331 0.41 -7.29 -11.94
CA SER A 331 -0.37 -6.09 -12.27
C SER A 331 -1.86 -6.36 -12.27
N THR A 332 -2.28 -7.44 -12.94
CA THR A 332 -3.68 -7.87 -12.98
C THR A 332 -4.22 -8.14 -11.58
N HIS A 333 -3.47 -8.88 -10.77
CA HIS A 333 -3.88 -9.20 -9.40
C HIS A 333 -4.00 -7.94 -8.54
N SER A 334 -2.97 -7.10 -8.54
CA SER A 334 -2.93 -5.85 -7.78
C SER A 334 -4.00 -4.87 -8.22
N TYR A 335 -4.28 -4.76 -9.52
CA TYR A 335 -5.35 -3.92 -10.09
C TYR A 335 -6.73 -4.35 -9.55
N LEU A 336 -6.99 -5.66 -9.52
CA LEU A 336 -8.23 -6.23 -8.97
C LEU A 336 -8.29 -6.08 -7.44
N THR A 337 -7.16 -6.19 -6.74
CA THR A 337 -7.08 -5.93 -5.30
C THR A 337 -7.40 -4.47 -4.96
N ALA A 338 -6.92 -3.50 -5.76
CA ALA A 338 -7.30 -2.10 -5.63
C ALA A 338 -8.82 -1.90 -5.78
N GLN A 339 -9.42 -2.52 -6.80
CA GLN A 339 -10.88 -2.51 -7.03
C GLN A 339 -11.66 -3.15 -5.86
N LYS A 340 -11.17 -4.26 -5.31
CA LYS A 340 -11.77 -4.94 -4.14
C LYS A 340 -11.71 -4.06 -2.89
N LYS A 341 -10.56 -3.41 -2.62
CA LYS A 341 -10.39 -2.47 -1.51
C LYS A 341 -11.33 -1.27 -1.66
N TRP A 342 -11.43 -0.69 -2.85
CA TRP A 342 -12.39 0.35 -3.18
C TRP A 342 -13.83 -0.09 -2.84
N GLY A 343 -14.26 -1.27 -3.30
CA GLY A 343 -15.61 -1.79 -3.03
C GLY A 343 -15.88 -2.07 -1.54
N GLY A 344 -14.85 -2.41 -0.76
CA GLY A 344 -14.92 -2.50 0.70
C GLY A 344 -15.15 -1.12 1.35
N LYS A 345 -14.36 -0.13 0.95
CA LYS A 345 -14.48 1.26 1.44
C LYS A 345 -15.82 1.88 1.06
N PHE A 346 -16.27 1.68 -0.18
CA PHE A 346 -17.60 2.10 -0.64
C PHE A 346 -18.71 1.59 0.27
N ARG A 347 -18.75 0.27 0.55
CA ARG A 347 -19.76 -0.32 1.43
C ARG A 347 -19.69 0.25 2.86
N LYS A 348 -18.49 0.52 3.36
CA LYS A 348 -18.33 1.14 4.68
C LYS A 348 -18.86 2.58 4.68
N LEU A 349 -18.53 3.39 3.67
CA LEU A 349 -19.08 4.73 3.51
C LEU A 349 -20.61 4.72 3.45
N GLU A 350 -21.20 3.87 2.61
CA GLU A 350 -22.66 3.70 2.51
C GLU A 350 -23.30 3.31 3.85
N SER A 351 -22.62 2.47 4.65
CA SER A 351 -23.12 2.10 5.98
C SER A 351 -23.09 3.27 6.98
N LEU A 352 -22.11 4.18 6.87
CA LEU A 352 -22.03 5.37 7.72
C LEU A 352 -23.10 6.40 7.36
N LEU A 353 -23.50 6.45 6.09
CA LEU A 353 -24.47 7.43 5.58
C LEU A 353 -25.92 6.93 5.66
N TYR A 354 -26.19 5.68 5.26
CA TYR A 354 -27.56 5.19 5.03
C TYR A 354 -27.93 3.92 5.81
N LYS A 355 -27.32 2.75 5.55
CA LYS A 355 -27.87 1.47 6.06
C LYS A 355 -26.89 0.28 6.12
N LYS A 356 -27.07 -0.62 7.11
CA LYS A 356 -26.74 -2.06 7.01
C LYS A 356 -28.02 -2.93 6.86
N PRO A 357 -27.99 -4.03 6.09
CA PRO A 357 -29.11 -4.97 5.94
C PRO A 357 -29.59 -5.65 7.24
N ASP A 358 -28.77 -5.66 8.30
CA ASP A 358 -29.02 -6.35 9.56
C ASP A 358 -29.82 -5.55 10.62
N GLY A 359 -30.12 -4.28 10.33
CA GLY A 359 -30.90 -3.40 11.22
C GLY A 359 -30.18 -2.90 12.47
N LYS A 360 -28.87 -3.18 12.66
CA LYS A 360 -28.14 -2.86 13.90
C LYS A 360 -27.30 -1.59 13.82
N GLU A 361 -26.71 -1.24 12.67
CA GLU A 361 -26.00 0.03 12.48
C GLU A 361 -26.86 1.08 11.76
N ARG A 362 -26.86 2.31 12.31
CA ARG A 362 -27.68 3.43 11.90
C ARG A 362 -26.78 4.54 11.35
N GLY A 363 -26.86 4.81 10.04
CA GLY A 363 -26.12 5.90 9.40
C GLY A 363 -26.72 7.28 9.67
N LEU A 364 -26.09 8.34 9.16
CA LEU A 364 -26.58 9.72 9.32
C LEU A 364 -28.04 9.90 8.90
N ALA A 365 -28.45 9.34 7.75
CA ALA A 365 -29.82 9.45 7.25
C ALA A 365 -30.85 8.79 8.19
N TYR A 366 -30.44 7.78 8.97
CA TYR A 366 -31.32 7.20 9.97
C TYR A 366 -31.57 8.18 11.13
N ILE A 367 -30.53 8.89 11.58
CA ILE A 367 -30.65 9.90 12.64
C ILE A 367 -31.61 11.01 12.20
N VAL A 368 -31.52 11.44 10.92
CA VAL A 368 -32.45 12.42 10.33
C VAL A 368 -33.89 11.93 10.40
N ASN A 369 -34.15 10.70 9.93
CA ASN A 369 -35.48 10.11 9.97
C ASN A 369 -36.06 10.06 11.40
N GLN A 370 -35.21 9.76 12.39
CA GLN A 370 -35.63 9.76 13.81
C GLN A 370 -35.95 11.16 14.32
N GLU A 371 -35.06 12.14 14.11
CA GLU A 371 -35.27 13.53 14.53
C GLU A 371 -36.59 14.05 13.95
N VAL A 372 -36.78 13.84 12.64
CA VAL A 372 -37.94 14.34 11.90
C VAL A 372 -39.23 13.68 12.35
N ASP A 373 -39.27 12.35 12.57
CA ASP A 373 -40.46 11.67 13.11
C ASP A 373 -40.84 12.22 14.48
N ARG A 374 -39.86 12.41 15.37
CA ARG A 374 -40.06 12.95 16.72
C ARG A 374 -40.55 14.40 16.69
N LEU A 375 -39.95 15.24 15.85
CA LEU A 375 -40.39 16.63 15.62
C LEU A 375 -41.80 16.70 15.04
N LYS A 376 -42.14 15.86 14.04
CA LYS A 376 -43.48 15.79 13.44
C LYS A 376 -44.52 15.37 14.47
N LYS A 377 -44.22 14.38 15.33
CA LYS A 377 -45.11 13.97 16.44
C LYS A 377 -45.34 15.09 17.44
N ALA A 378 -44.27 15.79 17.85
CA ALA A 378 -44.37 16.89 18.80
C ALA A 378 -45.14 18.09 18.23
N ALA A 379 -44.91 18.45 16.95
CA ALA A 379 -45.67 19.50 16.27
C ALA A 379 -47.18 19.16 16.19
N LYS A 380 -47.52 17.90 15.88
CA LYS A 380 -48.92 17.42 15.90
C LYS A 380 -49.53 17.50 17.30
N TYR A 381 -48.77 17.17 18.34
CA TYR A 381 -49.23 17.28 19.73
C TYR A 381 -49.52 18.74 20.13
N LEU A 382 -48.60 19.67 19.81
CA LEU A 382 -48.81 21.10 20.07
C LEU A 382 -50.03 21.66 19.33
N LYS A 383 -50.26 21.23 18.07
CA LYS A 383 -51.47 21.57 17.31
C LYS A 383 -52.73 21.06 18.03
N LYS A 384 -52.75 19.79 18.46
CA LYS A 384 -53.89 19.18 19.18
C LYS A 384 -54.18 19.88 20.51
N LYS A 385 -53.17 20.43 21.17
CA LYS A 385 -53.29 21.18 22.43
C LYS A 385 -53.57 22.67 22.23
N GLU A 386 -53.77 23.12 20.98
CA GLU A 386 -54.04 24.52 20.63
C GLU A 386 -52.96 25.51 21.13
N LYS A 387 -51.71 25.06 21.24
CA LYS A 387 -50.59 25.88 21.75
C LYS A 387 -49.98 26.83 20.70
N LEU A 388 -50.40 26.74 19.44
CA LEU A 388 -49.82 27.48 18.31
C LEU A 388 -50.68 28.69 17.97
N LYS A 389 -50.03 29.83 17.68
CA LYS A 389 -50.67 31.09 17.31
C LYS A 389 -51.36 31.03 15.95
N GLU A 390 -50.71 30.43 14.95
CA GLU A 390 -51.31 30.28 13.63
C GLU A 390 -52.40 29.21 13.66
N LYS A 391 -53.65 29.62 13.45
CA LYS A 391 -54.76 28.69 13.23
C LYS A 391 -54.82 28.37 11.74
N VAL A 392 -54.73 27.09 11.41
CA VAL A 392 -54.73 26.61 10.04
C VAL A 392 -56.10 25.98 9.77
N ASP A 393 -56.83 26.55 8.81
CA ASP A 393 -58.15 26.08 8.37
C ASP A 393 -58.07 24.67 7.76
N GLU A 394 -59.19 23.94 7.73
CA GLU A 394 -59.23 22.55 7.20
C GLU A 394 -58.79 22.43 5.73
N SER A 395 -58.74 23.56 5.00
CA SER A 395 -58.33 23.67 3.60
C SER A 395 -56.82 23.66 3.34
N TYR A 396 -55.98 23.84 4.37
CA TYR A 396 -54.52 23.82 4.23
C TYR A 396 -53.97 22.41 4.50
N GLU A 397 -53.26 21.83 3.53
CA GLU A 397 -52.70 20.48 3.61
C GLU A 397 -51.59 20.33 4.68
N THR A 398 -50.83 21.38 5.02
CA THR A 398 -49.75 21.34 6.04
C THR A 398 -49.63 22.64 6.86
N HIS A 399 -49.38 22.50 8.18
CA HIS A 399 -49.16 23.63 9.11
C HIS A 399 -47.75 24.24 8.92
N PRO A 400 -47.53 25.58 9.02
CA PRO A 400 -46.21 26.21 8.81
C PRO A 400 -45.06 25.62 9.66
N LEU A 401 -45.32 25.27 10.92
CA LEU A 401 -44.40 24.50 11.75
C LEU A 401 -43.95 23.15 11.14
N LEU A 402 -44.84 22.40 10.49
CA LEU A 402 -44.49 21.16 9.80
C LEU A 402 -43.63 21.46 8.56
N GLU A 403 -43.90 22.54 7.83
CA GLU A 403 -43.06 22.97 6.69
C GLU A 403 -41.63 23.30 7.14
N LYS A 404 -41.44 23.95 8.30
CA LYS A 404 -40.08 24.16 8.85
C LYS A 404 -39.35 22.84 9.12
N ILE A 405 -40.04 21.84 9.68
CA ILE A 405 -39.46 20.51 9.93
C ILE A 405 -39.12 19.80 8.62
N ILE A 406 -39.99 19.89 7.61
CA ILE A 406 -39.76 19.31 6.28
C ILE A 406 -38.58 20.01 5.58
N ASN A 407 -38.46 21.33 5.69
CA ASN A 407 -37.34 22.06 5.12
C ASN A 407 -36.01 21.70 5.79
N ARG A 408 -36.02 21.46 7.11
CA ARG A 408 -34.87 20.91 7.84
C ARG A 408 -34.47 19.54 7.29
N GLU A 409 -35.41 18.61 7.16
CA GLU A 409 -35.21 17.27 6.58
C GLU A 409 -34.56 17.38 5.19
N ARG A 410 -35.17 18.14 4.27
CA ARG A 410 -34.67 18.34 2.91
C ARG A 410 -33.25 18.93 2.87
N SER A 411 -32.96 19.88 3.76
CA SER A 411 -31.66 20.54 3.85
C SER A 411 -30.57 19.54 4.27
N ILE A 412 -30.85 18.71 5.28
CA ILE A 412 -29.92 17.70 5.77
C ILE A 412 -29.75 16.57 4.75
N ASP A 413 -30.83 16.08 4.14
CA ASP A 413 -30.77 15.02 3.13
C ASP A 413 -29.94 15.44 1.92
N LYS A 414 -30.13 16.68 1.43
CA LYS A 414 -29.31 17.25 0.36
C LYS A 414 -27.84 17.33 0.76
N PHE A 415 -27.56 17.70 2.00
CA PHE A 415 -26.19 17.73 2.51
C PHE A 415 -25.56 16.33 2.56
N ILE A 416 -26.27 15.33 3.08
CA ILE A 416 -25.80 13.93 3.12
C ILE A 416 -25.55 13.40 1.71
N LEU A 417 -26.43 13.70 0.75
CA LEU A 417 -26.25 13.32 -0.66
C LEU A 417 -25.00 13.97 -1.26
N ASN A 418 -24.77 15.26 -1.02
CA ASN A 418 -23.58 15.95 -1.52
C ASN A 418 -22.30 15.38 -0.88
N LEU A 419 -22.34 15.07 0.41
CA LEU A 419 -21.23 14.44 1.13
C LEU A 419 -20.91 13.06 0.54
N ARG A 420 -21.96 12.26 0.26
CA ARG A 420 -21.84 10.97 -0.42
C ARG A 420 -21.14 11.11 -1.77
N VAL A 421 -21.62 12.01 -2.63
CA VAL A 421 -21.05 12.22 -3.98
C VAL A 421 -19.58 12.64 -3.87
N SER A 422 -19.27 13.63 -3.04
CA SER A 422 -17.89 14.09 -2.87
C SER A 422 -16.93 13.00 -2.39
N MET A 423 -17.36 12.18 -1.42
CA MET A 423 -16.52 11.09 -0.90
C MET A 423 -16.40 9.93 -1.90
N MET A 424 -17.44 9.68 -2.69
CA MET A 424 -17.41 8.69 -3.77
C MET A 424 -16.46 9.08 -4.89
N ASP A 425 -16.45 10.36 -5.28
CA ASP A 425 -15.51 10.88 -6.27
C ASP A 425 -14.07 10.74 -5.77
N LYS A 426 -13.79 11.10 -4.51
CA LYS A 426 -12.47 10.90 -3.90
C LYS A 426 -12.04 9.43 -3.87
N LEU A 427 -12.93 8.52 -3.50
CA LEU A 427 -12.63 7.08 -3.51
C LEU A 427 -12.32 6.59 -4.92
N ARG A 428 -13.06 7.06 -5.93
CA ARG A 428 -12.80 6.74 -7.34
C ARG A 428 -11.42 7.24 -7.77
N GLU A 429 -11.09 8.48 -7.47
CA GLU A 429 -9.79 9.10 -7.78
C GLU A 429 -8.63 8.34 -7.13
N GLU A 430 -8.73 7.99 -5.84
CA GLU A 430 -7.69 7.22 -5.14
C GLU A 430 -7.50 5.82 -5.74
N ARG A 431 -8.59 5.16 -6.16
CA ARG A 431 -8.51 3.87 -6.87
C ARG A 431 -7.80 4.04 -8.21
N GLU A 432 -8.18 5.03 -9.01
CA GLU A 432 -7.61 5.28 -10.33
C GLU A 432 -6.14 5.63 -10.25
N LYS A 433 -5.74 6.43 -9.26
CA LYS A 433 -4.34 6.74 -8.96
C LYS A 433 -3.53 5.49 -8.64
N GLU A 434 -4.06 4.61 -7.80
CA GLU A 434 -3.36 3.38 -7.44
C GLU A 434 -3.28 2.39 -8.62
N GLN A 435 -4.37 2.26 -9.39
CA GLN A 435 -4.38 1.43 -10.59
C GLN A 435 -3.43 1.94 -11.68
N LYS A 436 -3.33 3.26 -11.83
CA LYS A 436 -2.36 3.90 -12.73
C LYS A 436 -0.93 3.58 -12.28
N ARG A 437 -0.61 3.73 -10.99
CA ARG A 437 0.70 3.36 -10.43
C ARG A 437 1.07 1.90 -10.72
N ILE A 438 0.11 0.98 -10.59
CA ILE A 438 0.32 -0.45 -10.88
C ILE A 438 0.66 -0.67 -12.36
N ARG A 439 -0.11 -0.08 -13.29
CA ARG A 439 0.14 -0.19 -14.73
C ARG A 439 1.43 0.47 -15.19
N GLU A 440 1.77 1.62 -14.63
CA GLU A 440 3.04 2.28 -14.92
C GLU A 440 4.21 1.40 -14.48
N LYS A 441 4.09 0.72 -13.33
CA LYS A 441 5.11 -0.21 -12.87
C LYS A 441 5.20 -1.48 -13.71
N GLU A 442 4.07 -2.05 -14.13
CA GLU A 442 4.06 -3.15 -15.10
C GLU A 442 4.83 -2.76 -16.35
N LYS A 443 4.45 -1.64 -16.97
CA LYS A 443 5.07 -1.13 -18.19
C LYS A 443 6.57 -0.92 -18.01
N GLU A 444 6.98 -0.26 -16.94
CA GLU A 444 8.39 -0.06 -16.58
C GLU A 444 9.14 -1.40 -16.54
N MET A 445 8.53 -2.46 -16.02
CA MET A 445 9.21 -3.75 -15.84
C MET A 445 9.06 -4.72 -17.02
N THR A 446 8.13 -4.49 -17.94
CA THR A 446 7.91 -5.30 -19.15
C THR A 446 8.57 -4.71 -20.39
N ASP A 447 8.75 -3.40 -20.43
CA ASP A 447 9.50 -2.71 -21.50
C ASP A 447 11.02 -2.81 -21.28
N GLN A 448 11.43 -3.20 -20.07
CA GLN A 448 12.74 -3.72 -19.69
C GLN A 448 12.96 -5.13 -20.24
#